data_AF-A0A3N0A5N9-F1
#
_entry.id   AF-A0A3N0A5N9-F1
#
_cell.length_a   1.000
_cell.length_b   1.000
_cell.length_c   1.000
_cell.angle_alpha   90.00
_cell.angle_beta   90.00
_cell.angle_gamma   90.00
#
_symmetry.space_group_name_H-M   'P 1'
#
loop_
_entity.id
_entity.type
_entity.pdbx_description
1 polymer ?
#
loop_
_entity_poly.entity_id
_entity_poly.type
_entity_poly.pdbx_seq_one_letter_code
_entity_poly.pdbx_strand_id
1 'polypeptide(L)'
;MDAKKLLAELGMSGHPAGLGGCHVSGGHFEACAHDMVVFDGGSGSRLAESDGDTVMVWHASLSETRSGSLLGYDRLRIVCDESWELHMLLSRIEQRRKLLYADHARHCLVESLLCCQKSRQYPGVLASCWQKCASYYLADAICALNSCIPGSSHMLDALRSMQKAGRHIETVTKTVGTERATPTLLERISKSAVGLADMAGYISQTIEPKRDYFVKNSMPSDCYFYLCHSSRESFVNLMSSSGRKPELEYILKTAFDVESDSNLVMQHVKLVEKSCNELLGEPRN
;
A
#
# COMPACT_ATOMS: atom_id res chain seq x y z
N MET A 1 19.21 4.31 -15.00
CA MET A 1 19.64 4.38 -13.59
C MET A 1 20.94 3.65 -13.27
N ASP A 2 22.01 4.40 -13.00
CA ASP A 2 23.21 3.95 -12.28
C ASP A 2 23.02 4.02 -10.75
N ALA A 3 22.67 2.88 -10.15
CA ALA A 3 22.34 2.77 -8.73
C ALA A 3 23.52 3.12 -7.80
N LYS A 4 24.75 2.78 -8.18
CA LYS A 4 25.94 3.04 -7.34
C LYS A 4 26.29 4.52 -7.35
N LYS A 5 26.20 5.15 -8.52
CA LYS A 5 26.38 6.60 -8.65
C LYS A 5 25.35 7.37 -7.82
N LEU A 6 24.07 6.98 -7.88
CA LEU A 6 23.03 7.60 -7.06
C LEU A 6 23.34 7.50 -5.55
N LEU A 7 23.76 6.32 -5.07
CA LEU A 7 24.15 6.17 -3.67
C LEU A 7 25.32 7.10 -3.29
N ALA A 8 26.29 7.29 -4.17
CA ALA A 8 27.42 8.20 -3.93
C ALA A 8 26.97 9.67 -3.88
N GLU A 9 26.14 10.10 -4.83
CA GLU A 9 25.58 11.46 -4.88
C GLU A 9 24.73 11.78 -3.63
N LEU A 10 24.04 10.78 -3.10
CA LEU A 10 23.23 10.90 -1.90
C LEU A 10 24.01 10.72 -0.59
N GLY A 11 25.33 10.45 -0.65
CA GLY A 11 26.18 10.26 0.52
C GLY A 11 25.95 8.93 1.26
N MET A 12 25.43 7.90 0.58
CA MET A 12 24.99 6.63 1.17
C MET A 12 25.83 5.42 0.74
N SER A 13 26.96 5.61 0.05
CA SER A 13 27.80 4.50 -0.45
C SER A 13 28.31 3.52 0.61
N GLY A 14 28.36 3.93 1.88
CA GLY A 14 28.82 3.09 2.99
C GLY A 14 27.76 2.17 3.59
N HIS A 15 26.50 2.25 3.13
CA HIS A 15 25.40 1.45 3.67
C HIS A 15 25.03 0.30 2.73
N PRO A 16 24.62 -0.87 3.24
CA PRO A 16 24.04 -1.91 2.41
C PRO A 16 22.79 -1.39 1.70
N ALA A 17 22.64 -1.68 0.42
CA ALA A 17 21.50 -1.22 -0.36
C ALA A 17 21.13 -2.20 -1.47
N GLY A 18 19.85 -2.19 -1.82
CA GLY A 18 19.30 -3.02 -2.88
C GLY A 18 18.17 -2.32 -3.63
N LEU A 19 17.93 -2.77 -4.85
CA LEU A 19 16.78 -2.35 -5.66
C LEU A 19 15.64 -3.32 -5.46
N GLY A 20 14.41 -2.80 -5.39
CA GLY A 20 13.20 -3.58 -5.17
C GLY A 20 12.05 -3.18 -6.09
N GLY A 21 10.84 -3.49 -5.63
CA GLY A 21 9.60 -3.10 -6.30
C GLY A 21 9.36 -3.79 -7.64
N CYS A 22 8.39 -3.26 -8.38
CA CYS A 22 7.89 -3.84 -9.62
C CYS A 22 8.91 -3.80 -10.79
N HIS A 23 9.89 -2.89 -10.71
CA HIS A 23 10.98 -2.81 -11.69
C HIS A 23 11.90 -4.03 -11.65
N VAL A 24 12.18 -4.55 -10.46
CA VAL A 24 13.01 -5.76 -10.30
C VAL A 24 12.22 -7.02 -10.67
N SER A 25 10.91 -7.05 -10.42
CA SER A 25 10.06 -8.19 -10.77
C SER A 25 9.62 -8.22 -12.24
N GLY A 26 9.87 -7.17 -13.01
CA GLY A 26 9.57 -7.09 -14.46
C GLY A 26 8.12 -6.74 -14.82
N GLY A 27 7.29 -6.35 -13.86
CA GLY A 27 5.85 -6.05 -14.05
C GLY A 27 5.48 -4.59 -13.82
N HIS A 28 6.44 -3.67 -13.96
CA HIS A 28 6.25 -2.25 -13.68
C HIS A 28 5.39 -1.54 -14.73
N PHE A 29 4.71 -0.48 -14.31
CA PHE A 29 4.13 0.51 -15.20
C PHE A 29 5.13 1.63 -15.50
N GLU A 30 4.93 2.35 -16.61
CA GLU A 30 5.76 3.50 -17.00
C GLU A 30 5.81 4.57 -15.90
N ALA A 31 4.72 4.78 -15.16
CA ALA A 31 4.65 5.73 -14.05
C ALA A 31 5.17 5.19 -12.69
N CYS A 32 5.72 3.99 -12.64
CA CYS A 32 6.32 3.48 -11.41
C CYS A 32 7.73 4.04 -11.23
N ALA A 33 7.98 4.67 -10.09
CA ALA A 33 9.33 5.00 -9.66
C ALA A 33 10.14 3.72 -9.42
N HIS A 34 11.46 3.81 -9.57
CA HIS A 34 12.36 2.77 -9.08
C HIS A 34 12.39 2.76 -7.55
N ASP A 35 12.41 1.59 -6.93
CA ASP A 35 12.56 1.48 -5.48
C ASP A 35 14.01 1.12 -5.13
N MET A 36 14.63 1.96 -4.31
CA MET A 36 15.93 1.72 -3.70
C MET A 36 15.78 1.66 -2.19
N VAL A 37 16.22 0.58 -1.57
CA VAL A 37 16.20 0.40 -0.11
C VAL A 37 17.63 0.53 0.40
N VAL A 38 17.84 1.43 1.36
CA VAL A 38 19.13 1.70 2.00
C VAL A 38 19.03 1.32 3.47
N PHE A 39 19.94 0.46 3.91
CA PHE A 39 19.98 -0.06 5.27
C PHE A 39 20.93 0.76 6.15
N ASP A 40 20.51 1.98 6.50
CA ASP A 40 21.25 2.92 7.34
C ASP A 40 20.73 3.01 8.79
N GLY A 41 19.73 2.19 9.13
CA GLY A 41 19.07 2.22 10.44
C GLY A 41 18.02 3.31 10.59
N GLY A 42 17.82 4.14 9.55
CA GLY A 42 16.78 5.15 9.49
C GLY A 42 15.40 4.58 9.18
N SER A 43 14.44 5.49 9.00
CA SER A 43 13.07 5.17 8.62
C SER A 43 12.50 6.26 7.71
N GLY A 44 11.49 5.89 6.90
CA GLY A 44 10.82 6.82 5.99
C GLY A 44 11.38 6.72 4.58
N SER A 45 11.05 7.71 3.75
CA SER A 45 11.45 7.73 2.35
C SER A 45 11.67 9.14 1.82
N ARG A 46 12.37 9.23 0.69
CA ARG A 46 12.56 10.46 -0.09
C ARG A 46 12.58 10.16 -1.58
N LEU A 47 12.27 11.17 -2.39
CA LEU A 47 12.50 11.11 -3.83
C LEU A 47 13.92 11.53 -4.16
N ALA A 48 14.47 10.87 -5.16
CA ALA A 48 15.68 11.27 -5.85
C ALA A 48 15.47 11.10 -7.37
N GLU A 49 16.37 11.70 -8.14
CA GLU A 49 16.41 11.53 -9.59
C GLU A 49 17.75 10.90 -9.98
N SER A 50 17.73 10.01 -10.97
CA SER A 50 18.94 9.39 -11.50
C SER A 50 18.74 9.07 -12.97
N ASP A 51 19.58 9.66 -13.84
CA ASP A 51 19.52 9.50 -15.29
C ASP A 51 18.14 9.85 -15.90
N GLY A 52 17.40 10.78 -15.29
CA GLY A 52 16.04 11.16 -15.70
C GLY A 52 14.93 10.26 -15.14
N ASP A 53 15.29 9.19 -14.43
CA ASP A 53 14.35 8.30 -13.76
C ASP A 53 14.03 8.83 -12.35
N THR A 54 12.75 8.74 -11.94
CA THR A 54 12.35 8.98 -10.54
C THR A 54 12.65 7.75 -9.68
N VAL A 55 13.34 7.97 -8.56
CA VAL A 55 13.71 6.93 -7.60
C VAL A 55 13.11 7.23 -6.24
N MET A 56 12.35 6.28 -5.71
CA MET A 56 11.92 6.25 -4.32
C MET A 56 13.02 5.60 -3.48
N VAL A 57 13.63 6.38 -2.59
CA VAL A 57 14.65 5.90 -1.66
C VAL A 57 13.99 5.64 -0.31
N TRP A 58 14.02 4.39 0.14
CA TRP A 58 13.50 3.92 1.41
C TRP A 58 14.64 3.71 2.40
N HIS A 59 14.48 4.23 3.62
CA HIS A 59 15.41 4.01 4.71
C HIS A 59 14.92 2.84 5.58
N ALA A 60 15.81 1.90 5.86
CA ALA A 60 15.51 0.64 6.51
C ALA A 60 16.58 0.24 7.54
N SER A 61 16.22 -0.72 8.38
CA SER A 61 17.15 -1.33 9.34
C SER A 61 17.33 -2.83 9.07
N LEU A 62 18.57 -3.31 9.18
CA LEU A 62 18.89 -4.74 9.18
C LEU A 62 18.30 -5.49 10.38
N SER A 63 17.84 -4.75 11.40
CA SER A 63 17.17 -5.28 12.59
C SER A 63 15.64 -5.32 12.47
N GLU A 64 15.07 -5.12 11.28
CA GLU A 64 13.61 -5.20 11.06
C GLU A 64 13.07 -6.59 11.43
N THR A 65 11.88 -6.61 12.02
CA THR A 65 11.22 -7.84 12.50
C THR A 65 9.78 -7.99 12.00
N ARG A 66 9.17 -6.91 11.49
CA ARG A 66 7.80 -6.92 10.98
C ARG A 66 7.75 -7.66 9.66
N SER A 67 6.88 -8.66 9.58
CA SER A 67 6.76 -9.53 8.41
C SER A 67 6.45 -8.78 7.12
N GLY A 68 5.57 -7.77 7.16
CA GLY A 68 5.25 -6.95 5.98
C GLY A 68 6.47 -6.20 5.43
N SER A 69 7.25 -5.57 6.30
CA SER A 69 8.48 -4.86 5.91
C SER A 69 9.55 -5.82 5.39
N LEU A 70 9.75 -6.95 6.05
CA LEU A 70 10.69 -7.99 5.61
C LEU A 70 10.32 -8.56 4.23
N LEU A 71 9.02 -8.79 3.97
CA LEU A 71 8.55 -9.24 2.66
C LEU A 71 8.74 -8.16 1.58
N GLY A 72 8.67 -6.87 1.94
CA GLY A 72 9.07 -5.77 1.06
C GLY A 72 10.55 -5.77 0.66
N TYR A 73 11.41 -6.45 1.43
CA TYR A 73 12.81 -6.67 1.11
C TYR A 73 13.06 -8.00 0.38
N ASP A 74 12.05 -8.87 0.21
CA ASP A 74 12.26 -10.16 -0.45
C ASP A 74 12.75 -9.93 -1.88
N ARG A 75 13.80 -10.67 -2.27
CA ARG A 75 14.40 -10.63 -3.62
C ARG A 75 14.91 -9.25 -4.06
N LEU A 76 15.34 -8.40 -3.12
CA LEU A 76 16.10 -7.19 -3.49
C LEU A 76 17.31 -7.56 -4.34
N ARG A 77 17.53 -6.81 -5.44
CA ARG A 77 18.77 -6.88 -6.21
C ARG A 77 19.82 -6.03 -5.52
N ILE A 78 20.76 -6.69 -4.84
CA ILE A 78 21.82 -6.02 -4.07
C ILE A 78 22.66 -5.13 -4.99
N VAL A 79 22.90 -3.89 -4.53
CA VAL A 79 23.76 -2.88 -5.17
C VAL A 79 25.10 -2.79 -4.46
N CYS A 80 25.07 -2.75 -3.13
CA CYS A 80 26.26 -2.77 -2.25
C CYS A 80 25.93 -3.50 -0.94
N ASP A 81 26.90 -4.27 -0.44
CA ASP A 81 26.78 -5.08 0.79
C ASP A 81 28.17 -5.58 1.21
N GLU A 82 29.07 -4.67 1.59
CA GLU A 82 30.49 -5.01 1.86
C GLU A 82 30.64 -6.01 3.01
N SER A 83 29.78 -5.89 4.04
CA SER A 83 29.79 -6.72 5.24
C SER A 83 28.95 -8.00 5.12
N TRP A 84 28.33 -8.28 3.97
CA TRP A 84 27.43 -9.42 3.72
C TRP A 84 26.16 -9.47 4.59
N GLU A 85 25.85 -8.41 5.33
CA GLU A 85 24.73 -8.37 6.26
C GLU A 85 23.38 -8.37 5.53
N LEU A 86 23.30 -7.67 4.39
CA LEU A 86 22.08 -7.68 3.56
C LEU A 86 21.87 -9.06 2.94
N HIS A 87 22.90 -9.72 2.43
CA HIS A 87 22.82 -11.12 1.97
C HIS A 87 22.27 -12.05 3.06
N MET A 88 22.81 -11.94 4.29
CA MET A 88 22.32 -12.75 5.42
C MET A 88 20.86 -12.45 5.77
N LEU A 89 20.43 -11.19 5.70
CA LEU A 89 19.02 -10.83 5.89
C LEU A 89 18.13 -11.45 4.81
N LEU A 90 18.48 -11.28 3.53
CA LEU A 90 17.70 -11.82 2.41
C LEU A 90 17.60 -13.35 2.45
N SER A 91 18.68 -14.04 2.83
CA SER A 91 18.66 -15.50 3.01
C SER A 91 17.70 -15.94 4.14
N ARG A 92 17.67 -15.20 5.26
CA ARG A 92 16.72 -15.46 6.35
C ARG A 92 15.27 -15.21 5.92
N ILE A 93 15.03 -14.17 5.14
CA ILE A 93 13.69 -13.88 4.58
C ILE A 93 13.26 -15.04 3.67
N GLU A 94 14.13 -15.48 2.76
CA GLU A 94 13.83 -16.59 1.85
C GLU A 94 13.47 -17.88 2.61
N GLN A 95 14.26 -18.25 3.63
CA GLN A 95 14.01 -19.44 4.44
C GLN A 95 12.67 -19.38 5.20
N ARG A 96 12.24 -18.19 5.60
CA ARG A 96 11.01 -17.97 6.40
C ARG A 96 9.86 -17.44 5.57
N ARG A 97 9.99 -17.30 4.25
CA ARG A 97 9.07 -16.58 3.36
C ARG A 97 7.61 -16.98 3.57
N LYS A 98 7.31 -18.29 3.61
CA LYS A 98 5.95 -18.80 3.85
C LYS A 98 5.38 -18.37 5.20
N LEU A 99 6.20 -18.40 6.26
CA LEU A 99 5.79 -17.99 7.60
C LEU A 99 5.55 -16.48 7.66
N LEU A 100 6.40 -15.69 7.01
CA LEU A 100 6.25 -14.23 6.92
C LEU A 100 4.94 -13.87 6.22
N TYR A 101 4.62 -14.52 5.09
CA TYR A 101 3.34 -14.29 4.40
C TYR A 101 2.13 -14.63 5.28
N ALA A 102 2.18 -15.79 5.95
CA ALA A 102 1.09 -16.21 6.84
C ALA A 102 0.92 -15.29 8.06
N ASP A 103 2.02 -14.75 8.59
CA ASP A 103 2.00 -13.78 9.68
C ASP A 103 1.47 -12.41 9.22
N HIS A 104 1.99 -11.90 8.10
CA HIS A 104 1.53 -10.64 7.51
C HIS A 104 0.04 -10.68 7.14
N ALA A 105 -0.42 -11.78 6.54
CA ALA A 105 -1.84 -11.97 6.24
C ALA A 105 -2.73 -11.86 7.50
N ARG A 106 -2.31 -12.48 8.62
CA ARG A 106 -3.05 -12.38 9.89
C ARG A 106 -3.07 -10.96 10.43
N HIS A 107 -1.92 -10.28 10.38
CA HIS A 107 -1.83 -8.89 10.80
C HIS A 107 -2.83 -8.04 10.00
N CYS A 108 -2.85 -8.16 8.68
CA CYS A 108 -3.81 -7.45 7.82
C CYS A 108 -5.27 -7.81 8.13
N LEU A 109 -5.60 -9.08 8.38
CA LEU A 109 -6.97 -9.47 8.78
C LEU A 109 -7.38 -8.85 10.12
N VAL A 110 -6.48 -8.77 11.09
CA VAL A 110 -6.73 -8.12 12.39
C VAL A 110 -6.91 -6.61 12.22
N GLU A 111 -6.07 -5.94 11.44
CA GLU A 111 -6.23 -4.51 11.13
C GLU A 111 -7.53 -4.22 10.39
N SER A 112 -7.95 -5.11 9.48
CA SER A 112 -9.24 -5.02 8.80
C SER A 112 -10.41 -5.08 9.79
N LEU A 113 -10.42 -6.06 10.70
CA LEU A 113 -11.45 -6.18 11.74
C LEU A 113 -11.44 -4.98 12.70
N LEU A 114 -10.26 -4.46 13.07
CA LEU A 114 -10.15 -3.25 13.88
C LEU A 114 -10.75 -2.03 13.16
N CYS A 115 -10.50 -1.89 11.86
CA CYS A 115 -11.12 -0.87 11.03
C CYS A 115 -12.65 -1.03 10.96
N CYS A 116 -13.18 -2.25 10.87
CA CYS A 116 -14.61 -2.52 10.97
C CYS A 116 -15.21 -2.08 12.32
N GLN A 117 -14.49 -2.29 13.43
CA GLN A 117 -14.91 -1.80 14.75
C GLN A 117 -14.90 -0.28 14.81
N LYS A 118 -13.82 0.38 14.33
CA LYS A 118 -13.73 1.84 14.26
C LYS A 118 -14.85 2.42 13.39
N SER A 119 -15.17 1.82 12.25
CA SER A 119 -16.27 2.25 11.38
C SER A 119 -17.62 2.33 12.11
N ARG A 120 -17.87 1.45 13.10
CA ARG A 120 -19.09 1.50 13.91
C ARG A 120 -19.06 2.53 15.03
N GLN A 121 -17.89 2.85 15.54
CA GLN A 121 -17.71 3.78 16.66
C GLN A 121 -17.73 5.24 16.20
N TYR A 122 -17.24 5.50 14.98
CA TYR A 122 -17.17 6.84 14.42
C TYR A 122 -18.43 7.12 13.57
N PRO A 123 -19.01 8.33 13.61
CA PRO A 123 -20.10 8.71 12.74
C PRO A 123 -19.63 9.28 11.40
N GLY A 124 -20.54 9.35 10.43
CA GLY A 124 -20.38 10.14 9.20
C GLY A 124 -19.17 9.74 8.35
N VAL A 125 -18.40 10.75 7.91
CA VAL A 125 -17.24 10.60 7.01
C VAL A 125 -16.23 9.59 7.54
N LEU A 126 -15.90 9.67 8.83
CA LEU A 126 -14.91 8.79 9.45
C LEU A 126 -15.37 7.33 9.47
N ALA A 127 -16.68 7.07 9.63
CA ALA A 127 -17.24 5.73 9.53
C ALA A 127 -16.90 5.08 8.18
N SER A 128 -17.12 5.83 7.10
CA SER A 128 -16.87 5.39 5.72
C SER A 128 -15.38 5.23 5.43
N CYS A 129 -14.53 6.17 5.88
CA CYS A 129 -13.08 6.07 5.74
C CYS A 129 -12.54 4.79 6.40
N TRP A 130 -12.94 4.50 7.64
CA TRP A 130 -12.56 3.28 8.33
C TRP A 130 -13.10 2.03 7.62
N GLN A 131 -14.31 2.07 7.06
CA GLN A 131 -14.83 0.96 6.26
C GLN A 131 -13.96 0.68 5.02
N LYS A 132 -13.56 1.72 4.28
CA LYS A 132 -12.67 1.55 3.13
C LYS A 132 -11.29 1.06 3.54
N CYS A 133 -10.74 1.55 4.66
CA CYS A 133 -9.50 1.02 5.23
C CYS A 133 -9.62 -0.48 5.52
N ALA A 134 -10.76 -0.93 6.07
CA ALA A 134 -11.00 -2.34 6.31
C ALA A 134 -10.95 -3.17 5.01
N SER A 135 -11.58 -2.69 3.94
CA SER A 135 -11.55 -3.34 2.62
C SER A 135 -10.14 -3.42 2.04
N TYR A 136 -9.31 -2.39 2.21
CA TYR A 136 -7.92 -2.41 1.75
C TYR A 136 -7.03 -3.33 2.58
N TYR A 137 -7.18 -3.39 3.90
CA TYR A 137 -6.47 -4.37 4.71
C TYR A 137 -6.91 -5.82 4.38
N LEU A 138 -8.19 -6.03 4.02
CA LEU A 138 -8.63 -7.31 3.49
C LEU A 138 -7.95 -7.64 2.15
N ALA A 139 -7.78 -6.64 1.26
CA ALA A 139 -7.02 -6.81 0.02
C ALA A 139 -5.57 -7.23 0.27
N ASP A 140 -4.88 -6.57 1.20
CA ASP A 140 -3.51 -6.91 1.60
C ASP A 140 -3.43 -8.36 2.12
N ALA A 141 -4.39 -8.77 2.96
CA ALA A 141 -4.46 -10.13 3.47
C ALA A 141 -4.63 -11.16 2.36
N ILE A 142 -5.54 -10.91 1.40
CA ILE A 142 -5.76 -11.80 0.25
C ILE A 142 -4.48 -11.93 -0.58
N CYS A 143 -3.79 -10.82 -0.86
CA CYS A 143 -2.51 -10.84 -1.56
C CYS A 143 -1.47 -11.68 -0.81
N ALA A 144 -1.33 -11.45 0.50
CA ALA A 144 -0.35 -12.16 1.33
C ALA A 144 -0.64 -13.67 1.42
N LEU A 145 -1.92 -14.07 1.52
CA LEU A 145 -2.34 -15.48 1.47
C LEU A 145 -2.00 -16.14 0.12
N ASN A 146 -1.93 -15.35 -0.96
CA ASN A 146 -1.49 -15.79 -2.28
C ASN A 146 0.02 -15.56 -2.51
N SER A 147 0.80 -15.37 -1.45
CA SER A 147 2.26 -15.14 -1.50
C SER A 147 2.67 -13.97 -2.40
N CYS A 148 1.90 -12.87 -2.34
CA CYS A 148 2.14 -11.65 -3.11
C CYS A 148 2.05 -10.42 -2.19
N ILE A 149 2.92 -9.43 -2.40
CA ILE A 149 2.77 -8.07 -1.86
C ILE A 149 2.94 -7.10 -3.03
N PRO A 150 1.87 -6.80 -3.76
CA PRO A 150 1.94 -5.83 -4.84
C PRO A 150 2.04 -4.42 -4.27
N GLY A 151 2.74 -3.53 -4.98
CA GLY A 151 2.61 -2.09 -4.73
C GLY A 151 1.17 -1.62 -4.97
N SER A 152 0.77 -0.50 -4.36
CA SER A 152 -0.61 -0.01 -4.42
C SER A 152 -1.14 0.22 -5.85
N SER A 153 -0.26 0.54 -6.81
CA SER A 153 -0.61 0.68 -8.23
C SER A 153 -0.95 -0.64 -8.91
N HIS A 154 -0.42 -1.77 -8.43
CA HIS A 154 -0.60 -3.10 -9.05
C HIS A 154 -1.61 -3.97 -8.31
N MET A 155 -2.15 -3.50 -7.18
CA MET A 155 -2.91 -4.35 -6.28
C MET A 155 -4.21 -4.86 -6.89
N LEU A 156 -4.98 -4.00 -7.58
CA LEU A 156 -6.25 -4.44 -8.18
C LEU A 156 -6.01 -5.45 -9.31
N ASP A 157 -4.99 -5.23 -10.14
CA ASP A 157 -4.58 -6.17 -11.18
C ASP A 157 -4.13 -7.52 -10.58
N ALA A 158 -3.31 -7.49 -9.54
CA ALA A 158 -2.90 -8.69 -8.81
C ALA A 158 -4.10 -9.47 -8.26
N LEU A 159 -5.06 -8.78 -7.61
CA LEU A 159 -6.28 -9.40 -7.10
C LEU A 159 -7.10 -10.08 -8.20
N ARG A 160 -7.27 -9.44 -9.37
CA ARG A 160 -8.01 -10.01 -10.51
C ARG A 160 -7.39 -11.31 -11.04
N SER A 161 -6.08 -11.49 -10.88
CA SER A 161 -5.38 -12.72 -11.29
C SER A 161 -5.55 -13.91 -10.32
N MET A 162 -6.06 -13.68 -9.10
CA MET A 162 -6.13 -14.68 -8.04
C MET A 162 -7.45 -15.49 -8.09
N GLN A 163 -7.38 -16.74 -8.54
CA GLN A 163 -8.57 -17.60 -8.68
C GLN A 163 -9.13 -18.12 -7.35
N LYS A 164 -8.28 -18.33 -6.33
CA LYS A 164 -8.67 -19.02 -5.08
C LYS A 164 -9.45 -18.17 -4.08
N ALA A 165 -9.54 -16.85 -4.28
CA ALA A 165 -10.17 -15.92 -3.34
C ALA A 165 -11.35 -15.14 -3.94
N GLY A 166 -11.96 -15.63 -5.03
CA GLY A 166 -12.90 -14.88 -5.88
C GLY A 166 -14.00 -14.11 -5.12
N ARG A 167 -14.70 -14.75 -4.17
CA ARG A 167 -15.76 -14.11 -3.38
C ARG A 167 -15.26 -12.99 -2.45
N HIS A 168 -14.03 -13.12 -1.94
CA HIS A 168 -13.41 -12.12 -1.08
C HIS A 168 -12.90 -10.95 -1.90
N ILE A 169 -12.41 -11.21 -3.12
CA ILE A 169 -12.04 -10.19 -4.09
C ILE A 169 -13.27 -9.37 -4.50
N GLU A 170 -14.40 -10.03 -4.79
CA GLU A 170 -15.67 -9.35 -5.06
C GLU A 170 -16.11 -8.49 -3.87
N THR A 171 -15.94 -9.00 -2.64
CA THR A 171 -16.20 -8.21 -1.43
C THR A 171 -15.33 -6.96 -1.39
N VAL A 172 -14.03 -7.06 -1.67
CA VAL A 172 -13.11 -5.92 -1.72
C VAL A 172 -13.56 -4.91 -2.78
N THR A 173 -13.74 -5.33 -4.04
CA THR A 173 -14.04 -4.40 -5.14
C THR A 173 -15.37 -3.69 -4.94
N LYS A 174 -16.40 -4.41 -4.48
CA LYS A 174 -17.71 -3.86 -4.15
C LYS A 174 -17.67 -2.87 -2.99
N THR A 175 -16.98 -3.23 -1.91
CA THR A 175 -16.97 -2.38 -0.70
C THR A 175 -16.02 -1.18 -0.81
N VAL A 176 -15.07 -1.22 -1.75
CA VAL A 176 -14.26 -0.06 -2.16
C VAL A 176 -15.05 0.86 -3.10
N GLY A 177 -15.86 0.31 -4.01
CA GLY A 177 -16.66 1.07 -4.98
C GLY A 177 -15.92 1.38 -6.27
N THR A 178 -15.03 0.49 -6.73
CA THR A 178 -14.17 0.70 -7.92
C THR A 178 -14.93 0.92 -9.23
N GLU A 179 -16.21 0.53 -9.27
CA GLU A 179 -17.13 0.72 -10.40
C GLU A 179 -17.58 2.17 -10.58
N ARG A 180 -17.39 3.03 -9.57
CA ARG A 180 -17.80 4.45 -9.60
C ARG A 180 -16.80 5.36 -10.33
N ALA A 181 -15.69 4.79 -10.80
CA ALA A 181 -14.59 5.54 -11.37
C ALA A 181 -15.03 6.30 -12.64
N THR A 182 -14.95 7.62 -12.58
CA THR A 182 -15.14 8.52 -13.73
C THR A 182 -13.96 9.49 -13.80
N PRO A 183 -13.57 10.00 -14.99
CA PRO A 183 -12.42 10.90 -15.11
C PRO A 183 -12.49 12.11 -14.17
N THR A 184 -13.65 12.76 -14.06
CA THR A 184 -13.88 13.91 -13.17
C THR A 184 -13.81 13.56 -11.69
N LEU A 185 -14.25 12.36 -11.31
CA LEU A 185 -14.10 11.87 -9.95
C LEU A 185 -12.63 11.60 -9.63
N LEU A 186 -11.91 10.88 -10.50
CA LEU A 186 -10.50 10.54 -10.32
C LEU A 186 -9.62 11.79 -10.17
N GLU A 187 -9.88 12.84 -10.95
CA GLU A 187 -9.18 14.12 -10.81
C GLU A 187 -9.35 14.74 -9.42
N ARG A 188 -10.58 14.76 -8.90
CA ARG A 188 -10.88 15.32 -7.56
C ARG A 188 -10.29 14.46 -6.43
N ILE A 189 -10.40 13.14 -6.54
CA ILE A 189 -9.79 12.20 -5.60
C ILE A 189 -8.28 12.42 -5.58
N SER A 190 -7.63 12.52 -6.75
CA SER A 190 -6.17 12.72 -6.87
C SER A 190 -5.70 13.96 -6.13
N LYS A 191 -6.35 15.12 -6.35
CA LYS A 191 -6.01 16.37 -5.65
C LYS A 191 -6.16 16.23 -4.13
N SER A 192 -7.19 15.51 -3.68
CA SER A 192 -7.42 15.28 -2.24
C SER A 192 -6.43 14.28 -1.66
N ALA A 193 -6.03 13.25 -2.41
CA ALA A 193 -5.03 12.28 -2.02
C ALA A 193 -3.64 12.92 -1.88
N VAL A 194 -3.28 13.83 -2.79
CA VAL A 194 -2.06 14.67 -2.69
C VAL A 194 -2.09 15.49 -1.41
N GLY A 195 -3.15 16.28 -1.18
CA GLY A 195 -3.26 17.11 0.01
C GLY A 195 -3.25 16.29 1.32
N LEU A 196 -3.85 15.09 1.32
CA LEU A 196 -3.83 14.19 2.47
C LEU A 196 -2.43 13.61 2.72
N ALA A 197 -1.70 13.22 1.66
CA ALA A 197 -0.33 12.75 1.76
C ALA A 197 0.61 13.84 2.29
N ASP A 198 0.51 15.07 1.78
CA ASP A 198 1.30 16.21 2.26
C ASP A 198 1.07 16.46 3.76
N MET A 199 -0.19 16.43 4.21
CA MET A 199 -0.52 16.58 5.63
C MET A 199 0.07 15.47 6.51
N ALA A 200 0.12 14.24 5.99
CA ALA A 200 0.68 13.09 6.68
C ALA A 200 2.22 13.06 6.64
N GLY A 201 2.87 13.98 5.91
CA GLY A 201 4.31 13.98 5.70
C GLY A 201 4.79 12.90 4.72
N TYR A 202 3.93 12.46 3.81
CA TYR A 202 4.25 11.46 2.78
C TYR A 202 4.52 12.10 1.42
N ILE A 203 5.21 11.35 0.56
CA ILE A 203 5.62 11.77 -0.78
C ILE A 203 4.42 11.75 -1.73
N SER A 204 3.83 12.91 -1.94
CA SER A 204 2.66 13.10 -2.79
C SER A 204 2.98 13.22 -4.29
N GLN A 205 4.22 13.56 -4.64
CA GLN A 205 4.64 13.88 -6.03
C GLN A 205 4.49 12.69 -6.99
N THR A 206 4.38 11.46 -6.47
CA THR A 206 4.17 10.26 -7.29
C THR A 206 2.70 9.96 -7.58
N ILE A 207 1.76 10.67 -6.96
CA ILE A 207 0.32 10.39 -7.07
C ILE A 207 -0.24 10.79 -8.42
N GLU A 208 -0.01 12.04 -8.84
CA GLU A 208 -0.53 12.58 -10.10
C GLU A 208 0.01 11.87 -11.34
N PRO A 209 1.33 11.61 -11.47
CA PRO A 209 1.86 10.86 -12.62
C PRO A 209 1.25 9.46 -12.77
N LYS A 210 1.04 8.74 -11.66
CA LYS A 210 0.38 7.42 -11.67
C LYS A 210 -1.09 7.52 -12.08
N ARG A 211 -1.81 8.55 -11.59
CA ARG A 211 -3.19 8.82 -12.02
C ARG A 211 -3.28 9.11 -13.52
N ASP A 212 -2.36 9.92 -14.06
CA ASP A 212 -2.33 10.24 -15.50
C ASP A 212 -2.05 8.99 -16.34
N TYR A 213 -1.14 8.13 -15.88
CA TYR A 213 -0.89 6.84 -16.52
C TYR A 213 -2.14 5.97 -16.58
N PHE A 214 -2.86 5.78 -15.46
CA PHE A 214 -4.06 4.93 -15.48
C PHE A 214 -5.16 5.50 -16.38
N VAL A 215 -5.36 6.83 -16.39
CA VAL A 215 -6.35 7.48 -17.25
C VAL A 215 -5.97 7.31 -18.72
N LYS A 216 -4.71 7.57 -19.08
CA LYS A 216 -4.19 7.39 -20.45
C LYS A 216 -4.35 5.96 -20.95
N ASN A 217 -4.19 4.97 -20.08
CA ASN A 217 -4.27 3.55 -20.42
C ASN A 217 -5.67 2.93 -20.21
N SER A 218 -6.72 3.75 -20.02
CA SER A 218 -8.10 3.27 -19.83
C SER A 218 -8.27 2.29 -18.67
N MET A 219 -7.59 2.56 -17.55
CA MET A 219 -7.64 1.76 -16.31
C MET A 219 -8.30 2.53 -15.15
N PRO A 220 -9.56 2.97 -15.28
CA PRO A 220 -10.19 3.86 -14.29
C PRO A 220 -10.40 3.18 -12.92
N SER A 221 -10.73 1.89 -12.89
CA SER A 221 -10.91 1.15 -11.63
C SER A 221 -9.59 0.99 -10.87
N ASP A 222 -8.50 0.74 -11.59
CA ASP A 222 -7.15 0.64 -11.00
C ASP A 222 -6.70 1.99 -10.47
N CYS A 223 -6.96 3.08 -11.21
CA CYS A 223 -6.74 4.45 -10.74
C CYS A 223 -7.51 4.73 -9.44
N TYR A 224 -8.81 4.41 -9.42
CA TYR A 224 -9.65 4.61 -8.25
C TYR A 224 -9.11 3.85 -7.04
N PHE A 225 -8.81 2.57 -7.24
CA PHE A 225 -8.29 1.70 -6.19
C PHE A 225 -6.96 2.23 -5.64
N TYR A 226 -6.03 2.61 -6.51
CA TYR A 226 -4.73 3.18 -6.17
C TYR A 226 -4.84 4.48 -5.35
N LEU A 227 -5.67 5.43 -5.79
CA LEU A 227 -5.81 6.74 -5.15
C LEU A 227 -6.41 6.62 -3.74
N CYS A 228 -7.47 5.82 -3.61
CA CYS A 228 -8.10 5.57 -2.31
C CYS A 228 -7.20 4.72 -1.40
N HIS A 229 -6.42 3.76 -1.94
CA HIS A 229 -5.41 3.03 -1.18
C HIS A 229 -4.29 3.96 -0.69
N SER A 230 -3.81 4.88 -1.52
CA SER A 230 -2.79 5.86 -1.11
C SER A 230 -3.32 6.77 0.01
N SER A 231 -4.61 7.10 -0.05
CA SER A 231 -5.28 7.89 1.00
C SER A 231 -5.42 7.13 2.33
N ARG A 232 -5.51 5.79 2.31
CA ARG A 232 -5.51 4.94 3.51
C ARG A 232 -4.29 5.20 4.38
N GLU A 233 -3.09 5.11 3.79
CA GLU A 233 -1.83 5.27 4.53
C GLU A 233 -1.81 6.61 5.27
N SER A 234 -2.08 7.69 4.53
CA SER A 234 -2.11 9.04 5.06
C SER A 234 -3.14 9.21 6.16
N PHE A 235 -4.35 8.67 5.96
CA PHE A 235 -5.43 8.72 6.96
C PHE A 235 -5.08 8.00 8.25
N VAL A 236 -4.58 6.75 8.17
CA VAL A 236 -4.23 5.96 9.36
C VAL A 236 -3.13 6.66 10.16
N ASN A 237 -2.13 7.23 9.49
CA ASN A 237 -1.07 8.00 10.15
C ASN A 237 -1.61 9.27 10.85
N LEU A 238 -2.45 10.05 10.16
CA LEU A 238 -3.05 11.26 10.72
C LEU A 238 -3.95 10.98 11.92
N MET A 239 -4.75 9.91 11.85
CA MET A 239 -5.63 9.49 12.96
C MET A 239 -4.86 8.96 14.17
N SER A 240 -3.60 8.55 13.99
CA SER A 240 -2.74 8.06 15.08
C SER A 240 -1.93 9.17 15.73
N SER A 241 -1.69 10.27 15.02
CA SER A 241 -0.78 11.36 15.43
C SER A 241 -1.48 12.64 15.90
N SER A 242 -2.76 12.84 15.58
CA SER A 242 -3.44 14.14 15.74
C SER A 242 -4.83 14.05 16.37
N GLY A 243 -5.20 15.08 17.15
CA GLY A 243 -6.61 15.36 17.49
C GLY A 243 -7.40 15.80 16.24
N ARG A 244 -8.72 15.53 16.22
CA ARG A 244 -9.61 15.81 15.07
C ARG A 244 -9.46 17.25 14.56
N LYS A 245 -9.14 17.42 13.27
CA LYS A 245 -9.20 18.70 12.56
C LYS A 245 -10.42 18.72 11.62
N PRO A 246 -11.32 19.72 11.70
CA PRO A 246 -12.46 19.82 10.79
C PRO A 246 -12.10 19.83 9.30
N GLU A 247 -10.95 20.43 8.94
CA GLU A 247 -10.43 20.45 7.57
C GLU A 247 -10.16 19.04 7.02
N LEU A 248 -9.84 18.08 7.89
CA LEU A 248 -9.58 16.70 7.52
C LEU A 248 -10.86 16.03 7.00
N GLU A 249 -12.03 16.29 7.58
CA GLU A 249 -13.29 15.66 7.15
C GLU A 249 -13.66 16.04 5.71
N TYR A 250 -13.43 17.29 5.31
CA TYR A 250 -13.72 17.75 3.95
C TYR A 250 -12.84 17.04 2.91
N ILE A 251 -11.54 16.94 3.19
CA ILE A 251 -10.57 16.27 2.31
C ILE A 251 -10.85 14.77 2.25
N LEU A 252 -11.10 14.14 3.40
CA LEU A 252 -11.41 12.71 3.49
C LEU A 252 -12.66 12.33 2.70
N LYS A 253 -13.71 13.18 2.73
CA LYS A 253 -14.94 12.95 1.97
C LYS A 253 -14.64 12.74 0.48
N THR A 254 -13.70 13.51 -0.07
CA THR A 254 -13.32 13.43 -1.49
C THR A 254 -12.25 12.38 -1.72
N ALA A 255 -11.20 12.32 -0.90
CA ALA A 255 -10.07 11.39 -1.05
C ALA A 255 -10.50 9.92 -0.97
N PHE A 256 -11.51 9.62 -0.15
CA PHE A 256 -12.09 8.28 -0.06
C PHE A 256 -13.34 8.11 -0.92
N ASP A 257 -13.88 9.15 -1.57
CA ASP A 257 -15.18 9.08 -2.23
C ASP A 257 -16.24 8.43 -1.32
N VAL A 258 -16.50 9.13 -0.21
CA VAL A 258 -17.24 8.60 0.95
C VAL A 258 -18.68 8.27 0.62
N GLU A 259 -19.12 7.11 1.12
CA GLU A 259 -20.53 6.72 1.10
C GLU A 259 -21.31 7.49 2.17
N SER A 260 -22.40 8.14 1.76
CA SER A 260 -23.26 8.94 2.64
C SER A 260 -24.36 8.12 3.30
N ASP A 261 -24.75 6.99 2.71
CA ASP A 261 -25.72 6.07 3.31
C ASP A 261 -25.07 5.22 4.41
N SER A 262 -25.34 5.59 5.66
CA SER A 262 -24.88 4.84 6.84
C SER A 262 -25.31 3.37 6.86
N ASN A 263 -26.48 3.03 6.29
CA ASN A 263 -26.94 1.64 6.22
C ASN A 263 -26.06 0.85 5.26
N LEU A 264 -25.72 1.43 4.11
CA LEU A 264 -24.82 0.80 3.14
C LEU A 264 -23.41 0.63 3.71
N VAL A 265 -22.88 1.62 4.43
CA VAL A 265 -21.61 1.49 5.15
C VAL A 265 -21.65 0.30 6.12
N MET A 266 -22.72 0.16 6.91
CA MET A 266 -22.85 -0.96 7.84
C MET A 266 -23.01 -2.31 7.14
N GLN A 267 -23.64 -2.36 5.96
CA GLN A 267 -23.68 -3.57 5.14
C GLN A 267 -22.28 -3.94 4.63
N HIS A 268 -21.51 -2.97 4.14
CA HIS A 268 -20.13 -3.18 3.70
C HIS A 268 -19.24 -3.67 4.84
N VAL A 269 -19.35 -3.08 6.03
CA VAL A 269 -18.63 -3.53 7.23
C VAL A 269 -18.93 -5.00 7.52
N LYS A 270 -20.20 -5.41 7.50
CA LYS A 270 -20.58 -6.83 7.73
C LYS A 270 -20.00 -7.78 6.68
N LEU A 271 -19.93 -7.36 5.41
CA LEU A 271 -19.36 -8.17 4.33
C LEU A 271 -17.84 -8.37 4.52
N VAL A 272 -17.12 -7.29 4.86
CA VAL A 272 -15.68 -7.34 5.12
C VAL A 272 -15.36 -8.20 6.34
N GLU A 273 -16.10 -8.04 7.45
CA GLU A 273 -15.89 -8.87 8.64
C GLU A 273 -16.16 -10.35 8.38
N LYS A 274 -17.23 -10.66 7.65
CA LYS A 274 -17.53 -12.04 7.27
C LYS A 274 -16.36 -12.64 6.50
N SER A 275 -15.84 -11.91 5.50
CA SER A 275 -14.66 -12.35 4.74
C SER A 275 -13.43 -12.55 5.63
N CYS A 276 -13.18 -11.64 6.57
CA CYS A 276 -12.04 -11.76 7.48
C CYS A 276 -12.15 -13.00 8.38
N ASN A 277 -13.32 -13.23 8.98
CA ASN A 277 -13.55 -14.36 9.87
C ASN A 277 -13.44 -15.70 9.15
N GLU A 278 -13.93 -15.78 7.91
CA GLU A 278 -13.80 -16.97 7.09
C GLU A 278 -12.32 -17.26 6.76
N LEU A 279 -11.56 -16.25 6.31
CA LEU A 279 -10.13 -16.40 6.01
C LEU A 279 -9.28 -16.70 7.27
N LEU A 280 -9.67 -16.22 8.44
CA LEU A 280 -9.02 -16.58 9.72
C LEU A 280 -9.29 -18.04 10.13
N GLY A 281 -10.46 -18.57 9.77
CA GLY A 281 -10.90 -19.93 10.11
C GLY A 281 -10.46 -21.02 9.14
N GLU A 282 -9.91 -20.68 7.96
CA GLU A 282 -9.44 -21.66 6.98
C GLU A 282 -8.21 -22.46 7.47
N PRO A 283 -8.17 -23.79 7.25
CA PRO A 283 -7.01 -24.61 7.58
C PRO A 283 -5.80 -24.16 6.76
N ARG A 284 -4.65 -24.02 7.43
CA ARG A 284 -3.41 -23.55 6.80
C ARG A 284 -2.66 -24.75 6.22
N ASN A 285 -2.59 -24.82 4.89
CA ASN A 285 -1.75 -25.78 4.18
C ASN A 285 -0.29 -25.35 4.15
#